data_AF-A0A847T4F2-F1
#
_entry.id   AF-A0A847T4F2-F1
#
_cell.length_a   1.000
_cell.length_b   1.000
_cell.length_c   1.000
_cell.angle_alpha   90.00
_cell.angle_beta   90.00
_cell.angle_gamma   90.00
#
_symmetry.space_group_name_H-M   'P 1'
#
loop_
_entity.id
_entity.type
_entity.pdbx_description
1 polymer ?
#
loop_
_entity_poly.entity_id
_entity_poly.type
_entity_poly.pdbx_seq_one_letter_code
_entity_poly.pdbx_strand_id
1 'polypeptide(L)'
;MRYWMIALVGCLFQHLQAQQPALIPQPLQLHWTSNKLPLYKIKYIYLTDSSLLPIARILQQQLSEREVSVDICWNRPAAIELELSPVKVPEKEEGYRLAVNAERCTVSAGTAHVAYEPRLPSHGYLCGTHLVWWQPDGLDCFAGAWHDGGFR
;
A
#
# COMPACT_ATOMS: atom_id res chain seq x y z
N MET A 1 -28.91 -41.42 -27.88
CA MET A 1 -29.37 -40.01 -27.95
C MET A 1 -28.62 -39.18 -26.92
N ARG A 2 -28.37 -37.89 -27.21
CA ARG A 2 -28.17 -36.78 -26.26
C ARG A 2 -27.11 -36.93 -25.12
N TYR A 3 -25.85 -36.64 -25.44
CA TYR A 3 -24.85 -36.13 -24.47
C TYR A 3 -23.88 -35.13 -25.16
N TRP A 4 -24.40 -34.01 -25.65
CA TRP A 4 -23.63 -32.92 -26.29
C TRP A 4 -24.31 -31.57 -25.99
N MET A 5 -24.35 -31.14 -24.72
CA MET A 5 -24.98 -29.85 -24.36
C MET A 5 -24.51 -29.22 -23.03
N ILE A 6 -23.23 -29.36 -22.68
CA ILE A 6 -22.61 -28.64 -21.55
C ILE A 6 -21.25 -28.06 -21.99
N ALA A 7 -21.27 -27.10 -22.93
CA ALA A 7 -20.06 -26.54 -23.52
C ALA A 7 -20.06 -25.00 -23.71
N LEU A 8 -21.07 -24.29 -23.18
CA LEU A 8 -21.32 -22.88 -23.55
C LEU A 8 -21.72 -21.94 -22.38
N VAL A 9 -21.28 -22.25 -21.15
CA VAL A 9 -21.47 -21.36 -19.96
C VAL A 9 -20.14 -21.06 -19.25
N GLY A 10 -19.00 -21.29 -19.89
CA GLY A 10 -17.67 -21.12 -19.29
C GLY A 10 -16.91 -19.82 -19.63
N CYS A 11 -17.32 -19.08 -20.67
CA CYS A 11 -16.45 -18.06 -21.30
C CYS A 11 -16.77 -16.58 -20.98
N LEU A 12 -17.75 -16.28 -20.10
CA LEU A 12 -18.15 -14.89 -19.82
C LEU A 12 -17.44 -14.22 -18.62
N PHE A 13 -16.51 -14.90 -17.96
CA PHE A 13 -15.76 -14.37 -16.80
C PHE A 13 -14.34 -13.84 -17.14
N GLN A 14 -14.03 -13.61 -18.42
CA GLN A 14 -12.65 -13.33 -18.86
C GLN A 14 -12.43 -11.93 -19.47
N HIS A 15 -12.80 -10.84 -18.79
CA HIS A 15 -12.06 -9.54 -18.86
C HIS A 15 -12.57 -8.47 -17.88
N LEU A 16 -12.69 -8.79 -16.59
CA LEU A 16 -12.57 -7.75 -15.56
C LEU A 16 -11.09 -7.36 -15.48
N GLN A 17 -10.65 -6.53 -16.43
CA GLN A 17 -9.37 -5.84 -16.37
C GLN A 17 -9.30 -5.12 -15.02
N ALA A 18 -8.18 -5.32 -14.33
CA ALA A 18 -7.91 -4.76 -13.02
C ALA A 18 -8.06 -3.24 -13.01
N GLN A 19 -9.23 -2.73 -12.62
CA GLN A 19 -9.42 -1.30 -12.44
C GLN A 19 -8.57 -0.86 -11.26
N GLN A 20 -7.60 0.03 -11.56
CA GLN A 20 -6.77 0.65 -10.55
C GLN A 20 -7.65 1.30 -9.48
N PRO A 21 -7.39 1.03 -8.19
CA PRO A 21 -8.29 1.48 -7.13
C PRO A 21 -8.26 3.01 -7.02
N ALA A 22 -9.41 3.60 -6.71
CA ALA A 22 -9.52 5.05 -6.52
C ALA A 22 -8.68 5.49 -5.31
N LEU A 23 -7.75 6.42 -5.54
CA LEU A 23 -6.95 7.05 -4.49
C LEU A 23 -7.63 8.37 -4.08
N ILE A 24 -8.04 8.47 -2.81
CA ILE A 24 -8.71 9.66 -2.26
C ILE A 24 -8.01 10.05 -0.95
N PRO A 25 -7.43 11.27 -0.82
CA PRO A 25 -7.21 12.25 -1.90
C PRO A 25 -6.37 11.70 -3.06
N GLN A 26 -6.45 12.34 -4.22
CA GLN A 26 -5.58 11.98 -5.34
C GLN A 26 -4.14 12.42 -5.03
N PRO A 27 -3.13 11.53 -5.13
CA PRO A 27 -1.74 11.91 -4.91
C PRO A 27 -1.25 12.87 -6.01
N LEU A 28 -0.37 13.79 -5.66
CA LEU A 28 0.20 14.79 -6.58
C LEU A 28 0.87 14.16 -7.80
N GLN A 29 1.50 12.99 -7.64
CA GLN A 29 2.05 12.18 -8.72
C GLN A 29 1.78 10.70 -8.46
N LEU A 30 1.56 9.94 -9.54
CA LEU A 30 1.19 8.53 -9.49
C LEU A 30 1.79 7.78 -10.67
N HIS A 31 2.77 6.94 -10.39
CA HIS A 31 3.40 6.06 -11.39
C HIS A 31 3.18 4.61 -11.00
N TRP A 32 2.14 4.00 -11.58
CA TRP A 32 1.85 2.58 -11.42
C TRP A 32 2.95 1.71 -12.04
N THR A 33 3.29 0.61 -11.37
CA THR A 33 4.17 -0.42 -11.91
C THR A 33 3.49 -1.79 -11.87
N SER A 34 3.96 -2.74 -12.69
CA SER A 34 3.50 -4.13 -12.67
C SER A 34 4.09 -4.95 -11.51
N ASN A 35 4.95 -4.36 -10.68
CA ASN A 35 5.54 -5.04 -9.53
C ASN A 35 4.51 -5.18 -8.41
N LYS A 36 4.46 -6.37 -7.80
CA LYS A 36 3.56 -6.71 -6.70
C LYS A 36 4.37 -7.22 -5.52
N LEU A 37 4.12 -6.71 -4.32
CA LEU A 37 4.66 -7.26 -3.09
C LEU A 37 3.69 -8.31 -2.52
N PRO A 38 4.03 -9.61 -2.49
CA PRO A 38 3.12 -10.65 -2.00
C PRO A 38 3.00 -10.61 -0.48
N LEU A 39 1.76 -10.60 0.03
CA LEU A 39 1.47 -10.39 1.46
C LEU A 39 2.10 -11.46 2.36
N TYR A 40 2.15 -12.72 1.93
CA TYR A 40 2.75 -13.83 2.68
C TYR A 40 4.27 -13.70 2.90
N LYS A 41 4.95 -12.80 2.16
CA LYS A 41 6.39 -12.49 2.41
C LYS A 41 6.58 -11.48 3.54
N ILE A 42 5.52 -10.77 3.92
CA ILE A 42 5.57 -9.73 4.93
C ILE A 42 5.51 -10.39 6.30
N LYS A 43 6.64 -10.36 6.99
CA LYS A 43 6.76 -10.81 8.39
C LYS A 43 7.00 -9.67 9.35
N TYR A 44 7.55 -8.57 8.85
CA TYR A 44 8.06 -7.47 9.66
C TYR A 44 7.69 -6.11 9.08
N ILE A 45 7.52 -5.14 9.97
CA ILE A 45 7.55 -3.70 9.70
C ILE A 45 8.85 -3.17 10.32
N TYR A 46 9.72 -2.59 9.50
CA TYR A 46 10.96 -1.96 9.94
C TYR A 46 10.74 -0.45 10.14
N LEU A 47 11.25 0.10 11.25
CA LEU A 47 11.17 1.52 11.59
C LEU A 47 12.56 2.14 11.67
N THR A 48 12.78 3.26 10.98
CA THR A 48 14.01 4.07 11.17
C THR A 48 13.93 4.97 12.40
N ASP A 49 12.72 5.35 12.82
CA ASP A 49 12.47 6.21 13.99
C ASP A 49 11.39 5.63 14.90
N SER A 50 11.57 5.80 16.20
CA SER A 50 10.59 5.51 17.24
C SER A 50 9.27 6.29 17.11
N SER A 51 9.29 7.51 16.54
CA SER A 51 8.09 8.33 16.34
C SER A 51 7.08 7.71 15.36
N LEU A 52 7.53 6.76 14.53
CA LEU A 52 6.70 6.04 13.56
C LEU A 52 5.93 4.86 14.18
N LEU A 53 6.19 4.53 15.46
CA LEU A 53 5.55 3.40 16.14
C LEU A 53 4.00 3.44 16.15
N PRO A 54 3.31 4.58 16.31
CA PRO A 54 1.84 4.63 16.24
C PRO A 54 1.30 4.18 14.87
N ILE A 55 1.94 4.63 13.79
CA ILE A 55 1.59 4.29 12.41
C ILE A 55 1.86 2.80 12.15
N ALA A 56 3.02 2.31 12.63
CA ALA A 56 3.38 0.90 12.56
C ALA A 56 2.37 -0.02 13.25
N ARG A 57 1.78 0.42 14.39
CA ARG A 57 0.73 -0.31 15.10
C ARG A 57 -0.59 -0.34 14.34
N ILE A 58 -0.98 0.77 13.70
CA ILE A 58 -2.19 0.83 12.86
C ILE A 58 -2.02 -0.09 11.64
N LEU A 59 -0.86 -0.06 10.99
CA LEU A 59 -0.56 -0.94 9.86
C LEU A 59 -0.51 -2.41 10.28
N GLN A 60 0.10 -2.74 11.43
CA GLN A 60 0.07 -4.07 12.01
C GLN A 60 -1.38 -4.55 12.26
N GLN A 61 -2.25 -3.68 12.78
CA GLN A 61 -3.67 -4.00 12.98
C GLN A 61 -4.38 -4.29 11.64
N GLN A 62 -4.27 -3.38 10.66
CA GLN A 62 -4.89 -3.53 9.33
C GLN A 62 -4.42 -4.78 8.57
N LEU A 63 -3.18 -5.21 8.79
CA LEU A 63 -2.63 -6.46 8.28
C LEU A 63 -3.20 -7.68 9.02
N SER A 64 -3.33 -7.60 10.36
CA SER A 64 -3.93 -8.68 11.16
C SER A 64 -5.42 -8.91 10.86
N GLU A 65 -6.17 -7.85 10.52
CA GLU A 65 -7.56 -7.91 10.03
C GLU A 65 -7.69 -8.66 8.69
N ARG A 66 -6.56 -8.91 8.01
CA ARG A 66 -6.44 -9.68 6.76
C ARG A 66 -5.69 -11.00 6.95
N GLU A 67 -5.59 -11.49 8.19
CA GLU A 67 -4.87 -12.70 8.58
C GLU A 67 -3.34 -12.65 8.34
N VAL A 68 -2.77 -11.47 8.04
CA VAL A 68 -1.33 -11.27 7.85
C VAL A 68 -0.67 -10.87 9.18
N SER A 69 -0.07 -11.84 9.86
CA SER A 69 0.67 -11.59 11.11
C SER A 69 2.05 -10.97 10.83
N VAL A 70 2.30 -9.79 11.39
CA VAL A 70 3.57 -9.05 11.25
C VAL A 70 4.07 -8.52 12.59
N ASP A 71 5.39 -8.56 12.83
CA ASP A 71 6.03 -7.91 14.00
C ASP A 71 6.66 -6.57 13.63
N ILE A 72 6.76 -5.66 14.59
CA ILE A 72 7.50 -4.39 14.44
C ILE A 72 8.95 -4.61 14.88
N CYS A 73 9.92 -4.07 14.13
CA CYS A 73 11.35 -4.21 14.43
C CYS A 73 12.18 -2.97 14.04
N TRP A 74 13.39 -2.88 14.61
CA TRP A 74 14.29 -1.70 14.49
C TRP A 74 15.71 -2.05 14.03
N ASN A 75 16.01 -3.32 13.78
CA ASN A 75 17.38 -3.82 13.62
C ASN A 75 17.56 -4.83 12.46
N ARG A 76 16.57 -4.97 11.58
CA ARG A 76 16.62 -5.87 10.41
C ARG A 76 15.81 -5.30 9.25
N PRO A 77 16.25 -5.52 7.99
CA PRO A 77 15.44 -5.16 6.83
C PRO A 77 14.13 -5.95 6.83
N ALA A 78 13.09 -5.34 6.27
CA ALA A 78 11.74 -5.87 6.25
C ALA A 78 11.05 -5.59 4.91
N ALA A 79 9.98 -6.35 4.63
CA ALA A 79 9.16 -6.14 3.43
C ALA A 79 8.30 -4.86 3.53
N ILE A 80 8.09 -4.32 4.73
CA ILE A 80 7.53 -2.97 4.94
C ILE A 80 8.56 -2.15 5.71
N GLU A 81 8.88 -0.97 5.19
CA GLU A 81 9.85 -0.03 5.73
C GLU A 81 9.16 1.33 5.92
N LEU A 82 9.13 1.85 7.15
CA LEU A 82 8.64 3.19 7.46
C LEU A 82 9.85 4.05 7.85
N GLU A 83 10.09 5.12 7.10
CA GLU A 83 11.24 6.01 7.30
C GLU A 83 10.84 7.49 7.41
N LEU A 84 11.60 8.22 8.23
CA LEU A 84 11.64 9.67 8.16
C LEU A 84 12.82 10.09 7.28
N SER A 85 12.51 10.59 6.09
CA SER A 85 13.52 11.10 5.15
C SER A 85 13.00 12.36 4.43
N PRO A 86 13.87 13.31 4.06
CA PRO A 86 13.45 14.53 3.39
C PRO A 86 12.81 14.24 2.02
N VAL A 87 11.47 14.24 1.98
CA VAL A 87 10.71 14.17 0.73
C VAL A 87 10.77 15.53 0.05
N LYS A 88 11.09 15.56 -1.25
CA LYS A 88 11.02 16.79 -2.06
C LYS A 88 9.57 17.16 -2.31
N VAL A 89 9.04 18.06 -1.49
CA VAL A 89 7.73 18.71 -1.67
C VAL A 89 7.88 20.23 -1.68
N PRO A 90 6.91 20.98 -2.23
CA PRO A 90 6.88 22.44 -2.13
C PRO A 90 6.97 22.89 -0.67
N GLU A 91 7.64 24.02 -0.40
CA GLU A 91 8.04 24.49 0.95
C GLU A 91 6.89 24.76 1.97
N LYS A 92 5.65 24.42 1.64
CA LYS A 92 4.45 24.66 2.46
C LYS A 92 3.54 23.43 2.62
N GLU A 93 3.91 22.29 2.05
CA GLU A 93 3.05 21.09 2.04
C GLU A 93 3.67 19.95 2.85
N GLU A 94 2.82 19.25 3.61
CA GLU A 94 3.18 17.97 4.22
C GLU A 94 3.19 16.88 3.14
N GLY A 95 4.33 16.19 2.97
CA GLY A 95 4.55 15.21 1.91
C GLY A 95 5.04 13.84 2.36
N TYR A 96 4.51 12.79 1.73
CA TYR A 96 4.97 11.41 1.85
C TYR A 96 5.25 10.79 0.46
N ARG A 97 6.00 9.69 0.42
CA ARG A 97 6.30 8.89 -0.76
C ARG A 97 5.97 7.42 -0.46
N LEU A 98 5.34 6.72 -1.41
CA LEU A 98 5.02 5.29 -1.30
C LEU A 98 5.64 4.50 -2.46
N ALA A 99 6.81 3.90 -2.22
CA ALA A 99 7.48 3.06 -3.21
C ALA A 99 7.20 1.57 -2.93
N VAL A 100 6.78 0.82 -3.95
CA VAL A 100 6.54 -0.63 -3.85
C VAL A 100 7.26 -1.34 -4.99
N ASN A 101 7.94 -2.44 -4.67
CA ASN A 101 8.47 -3.39 -5.64
C ASN A 101 8.17 -4.84 -5.20
N ALA A 102 8.79 -5.84 -5.83
CA ALA A 102 8.53 -7.26 -5.54
C ALA A 102 9.08 -7.77 -4.19
N GLU A 103 9.88 -6.96 -3.49
CA GLU A 103 10.62 -7.30 -2.27
C GLU A 103 10.24 -6.42 -1.08
N ARG A 104 9.94 -5.14 -1.31
CA ARG A 104 9.63 -4.16 -0.27
C ARG A 104 8.59 -3.11 -0.65
N CYS A 105 7.94 -2.58 0.38
CA CYS A 105 7.10 -1.40 0.40
C CYS A 105 7.73 -0.38 1.36
N THR A 106 8.22 0.74 0.83
CA THR A 106 8.83 1.83 1.61
C THR A 106 7.89 3.02 1.66
N VAL A 107 7.56 3.48 2.88
CA VAL A 107 6.84 4.72 3.15
C VAL A 107 7.83 5.73 3.73
N SER A 108 8.08 6.80 2.98
CA SER A 108 8.96 7.90 3.39
C SER A 108 8.14 9.14 3.69
N ALA A 109 8.38 9.82 4.81
CA ALA A 109 7.73 11.09 5.13
C ALA A 109 8.70 12.13 5.70
N GLY A 110 8.44 13.42 5.40
CA GLY A 110 9.25 14.52 5.94
C GLY A 110 9.08 14.74 7.45
N THR A 111 7.92 14.37 8.01
CA THR A 111 7.63 14.36 9.45
C THR A 111 6.78 13.15 9.80
N ALA A 112 6.78 12.73 11.08
CA ALA A 112 5.90 11.67 11.57
C ALA A 112 4.41 12.07 11.55
N HIS A 113 4.10 13.37 11.46
CA HIS A 113 2.73 13.88 11.37
C HIS A 113 2.11 13.58 10.00
N VAL A 114 2.86 13.75 8.91
CA VAL A 114 2.35 13.50 7.55
C VAL A 114 1.88 12.06 7.33
N ALA A 115 2.54 11.11 7.97
CA ALA A 115 2.19 9.69 7.89
C ALA A 115 0.98 9.32 8.78
N TYR A 116 0.34 10.29 9.45
CA TYR A 116 -0.73 10.07 10.44
C TYR A 116 -1.77 11.21 10.50
N GLU A 117 -2.90 11.07 9.79
CA GLU A 117 -4.08 11.93 10.01
C GLU A 117 -5.30 11.13 10.53
N PRO A 118 -5.60 11.15 11.84
CA PRO A 118 -6.71 10.39 12.41
C PRO A 118 -8.05 11.14 12.25
N ARG A 119 -8.65 11.09 11.06
CA ARG A 119 -10.02 11.57 10.82
C ARG A 119 -10.93 10.50 10.21
N LEU A 120 -11.82 9.95 11.04
CA LEU A 120 -12.99 9.18 10.60
C LEU A 120 -14.28 9.74 11.22
N PRO A 121 -15.29 10.05 10.42
CA PRO A 121 -16.68 9.75 10.76
C PRO A 121 -16.93 8.24 10.60
N SER A 122 -18.04 7.74 11.16
CA SER A 122 -18.39 6.31 11.23
C SER A 122 -18.65 5.58 9.89
N HIS A 123 -18.38 6.21 8.75
CA HIS A 123 -18.56 5.64 7.42
C HIS A 123 -17.43 6.06 6.45
N GLY A 124 -16.28 5.38 6.54
CA GLY A 124 -15.31 5.25 5.45
C GLY A 124 -14.16 6.28 5.36
N TYR A 125 -13.01 5.75 4.95
CA TYR A 125 -11.79 6.40 4.42
C TYR A 125 -10.95 7.26 5.38
N LEU A 126 -9.73 6.76 5.68
CA LEU A 126 -8.65 7.51 6.33
C LEU A 126 -7.60 7.97 5.31
N CYS A 127 -7.30 9.26 5.36
CA CYS A 127 -6.05 9.85 4.89
C CYS A 127 -4.90 9.46 5.85
N GLY A 128 -3.64 9.47 5.39
CA GLY A 128 -2.44 9.29 6.23
C GLY A 128 -1.42 8.29 5.67
N THR A 129 -1.87 7.14 5.15
CA THR A 129 -1.02 6.25 4.33
C THR A 129 -1.86 5.58 3.25
N HIS A 130 -1.59 5.89 1.98
CA HIS A 130 -2.31 5.34 0.82
C HIS A 130 -1.90 3.91 0.48
N LEU A 131 -1.94 3.03 1.47
CA LEU A 131 -1.75 1.60 1.31
C LEU A 131 -3.04 1.01 0.75
N VAL A 132 -3.22 1.17 -0.56
CA VAL A 132 -4.46 0.76 -1.24
C VAL A 132 -4.35 -0.69 -1.68
N TRP A 133 -4.81 -1.56 -0.78
CA TRP A 133 -4.92 -3.00 -0.98
C TRP A 133 -5.99 -3.31 -2.03
N TRP A 134 -5.63 -4.01 -3.11
CA TRP A 134 -6.58 -4.37 -4.16
C TRP A 134 -6.34 -5.81 -4.68
N GLN A 135 -7.20 -6.74 -4.26
CA GLN A 135 -7.98 -7.67 -5.11
C GLN A 135 -8.95 -8.56 -4.29
N PRO A 136 -10.05 -9.07 -4.90
CA PRO A 136 -11.09 -9.86 -4.22
C PRO A 136 -10.69 -11.32 -3.92
N ASP A 137 -9.54 -11.77 -4.43
CA ASP A 137 -9.05 -13.15 -4.40
C ASP A 137 -7.97 -13.42 -3.32
N GLY A 138 -7.71 -12.44 -2.44
CA GLY A 138 -7.21 -12.68 -1.07
C GLY A 138 -5.71 -12.92 -0.88
N LEU A 139 -4.86 -12.87 -1.92
CA LEU A 139 -3.44 -13.25 -1.80
C LEU A 139 -2.41 -12.19 -2.26
N ASP A 140 -2.85 -11.13 -2.92
CA ASP A 140 -2.07 -9.99 -3.44
C ASP A 140 -3.01 -8.74 -3.49
N CYS A 141 -2.57 -7.48 -3.64
CA CYS A 141 -1.22 -6.94 -3.82
C CYS A 141 -1.09 -5.51 -3.21
N PHE A 142 0.15 -5.08 -2.92
CA PHE A 142 0.51 -3.65 -2.95
C PHE A 142 0.88 -3.22 -4.38
N ALA A 143 0.51 -1.99 -4.75
CA ALA A 143 0.94 -1.33 -5.98
C ALA A 143 1.42 0.09 -5.67
N GLY A 144 2.64 0.42 -6.10
CA GLY A 144 3.36 1.64 -5.66
C GLY A 144 3.15 2.86 -6.55
N ALA A 145 3.45 4.02 -5.98
CA ALA A 145 3.37 5.33 -6.64
C ALA A 145 4.74 6.01 -6.57
N TRP A 146 5.49 5.98 -7.67
CA TRP A 146 6.82 6.60 -7.72
C TRP A 146 6.77 8.11 -8.03
N HIS A 147 7.81 8.83 -7.65
CA HIS A 147 8.08 10.23 -8.03
C HIS A 147 9.56 10.32 -8.36
N ASP A 148 9.90 10.88 -9.50
CA ASP A 148 11.25 11.33 -9.84
C ASP A 148 11.15 12.71 -10.50
N GLY A 149 11.89 13.67 -9.95
CA GLY A 149 11.64 15.08 -10.22
C GLY A 149 12.61 15.98 -9.49
N GLY A 150 13.89 15.88 -9.85
CA GLY A 150 14.78 17.03 -9.71
C GLY A 150 14.49 17.99 -10.86
N PHE A 151 14.00 19.19 -10.56
CA PHE A 151 14.00 20.29 -11.53
C PHE A 151 15.27 21.12 -11.37
N ARG A 152 15.74 21.65 -12.51
CA ARG A 152 16.80 22.65 -12.62
C ARG A 152 16.25 24.05 -12.39
#